data_AF-M4EJI8-F1
#
_entry.id   AF-M4EJI8-F1
#
_cell.length_a   1.000
_cell.length_b   1.000
_cell.length_c   1.000
_cell.angle_alpha   90.00
_cell.angle_beta   90.00
_cell.angle_gamma   90.00
#
_symmetry.space_group_name_H-M   'P 1'
#
loop_
_entity.id
_entity.type
_entity.pdbx_description
1 polymer ?
#
loop_
_entity_poly.entity_id
_entity_poly.type
_entity_poly.pdbx_seq_one_letter_code
_entity_poly.pdbx_strand_id
1 'polypeptide(L)'
;MFALLYGLSFASVFATISHVALYDGKLITSVGNICNTNLLPLGSPWTCPGYEVFYNASIIWGVIGPRRMFTKEHIYPGMNWFFLVGILAPVPFWYLSKKFPEKKWLKHIHIPLIFSAVSSMPQAKAVHYWSWTIVGVVFNYYIFRRFKSWWARHNYILSAALDAGTAIMGVLIFFVFQNNDMSLPDWWGLEN
;
A
#
# COMPACT_ATOMS: atom_id res chain seq x y z
N MET A 1 -28.94 -14.12 -3.23
CA MET A 1 -27.48 -14.26 -3.07
C MET A 1 -26.78 -14.54 -4.41
N PHE A 2 -27.21 -15.52 -5.20
CA PHE A 2 -26.63 -15.84 -6.52
C PHE A 2 -26.65 -14.67 -7.53
N ALA A 3 -27.77 -13.96 -7.69
CA ALA A 3 -27.88 -12.84 -8.62
C ALA A 3 -26.97 -11.65 -8.26
N LEU A 4 -26.73 -11.41 -6.96
CA LEU A 4 -25.82 -10.37 -6.48
C LEU A 4 -24.36 -10.73 -6.76
N LEU A 5 -23.97 -11.98 -6.53
CA LEU A 5 -22.61 -12.46 -6.82
C LEU A 5 -22.33 -12.43 -8.33
N TYR A 6 -23.28 -12.90 -9.14
CA TYR A 6 -23.15 -12.87 -10.60
C TYR A 6 -23.05 -11.44 -11.15
N GLY A 7 -23.89 -10.53 -10.64
CA GLY A 7 -23.85 -9.12 -11.01
C GLY A 7 -22.52 -8.45 -10.64
N LEU A 8 -21.98 -8.73 -9.44
CA LEU A 8 -20.68 -8.21 -9.01
C LEU A 8 -19.51 -8.78 -9.82
N SER A 9 -19.52 -10.08 -10.10
CA SER A 9 -18.48 -10.71 -10.94
C SER A 9 -18.51 -10.14 -12.35
N PHE A 10 -19.69 -10.01 -12.97
CA PHE A 10 -19.83 -9.40 -14.28
C PHE A 10 -19.33 -7.94 -14.28
N ALA A 11 -19.75 -7.14 -13.29
CA ALA A 11 -19.28 -5.77 -13.15
C ALA A 11 -17.75 -5.68 -13.00
N SER A 12 -17.13 -6.57 -12.21
CA SER A 12 -15.67 -6.61 -12.05
C SER A 12 -14.94 -7.00 -13.34
N VAL A 13 -15.48 -7.93 -14.12
CA VAL A 13 -14.87 -8.34 -15.40
C VAL A 13 -14.96 -7.21 -16.41
N PHE A 14 -16.12 -6.56 -16.54
CA PHE A 14 -16.27 -5.42 -17.44
C PHE A 14 -15.42 -4.23 -17.01
N ALA A 15 -15.33 -3.94 -15.70
CA ALA A 15 -14.47 -2.88 -15.19
C ALA A 15 -13.00 -3.15 -15.46
N THR A 16 -12.52 -4.37 -15.23
CA THR A 16 -11.12 -4.74 -15.49
C THR A 16 -10.79 -4.72 -16.98
N ILE A 17 -11.65 -5.26 -17.84
CA ILE A 17 -11.46 -5.19 -19.31
C ILE A 17 -11.42 -3.72 -19.76
N SER A 18 -12.34 -2.89 -19.29
CA SER A 18 -12.38 -1.47 -19.66
C SER A 18 -11.14 -0.74 -19.17
N HIS A 19 -10.70 -1.01 -17.94
CA HIS A 19 -9.51 -0.38 -17.36
C HIS A 19 -8.25 -0.73 -18.16
N VAL A 20 -8.04 -2.03 -18.41
CA VAL A 20 -6.85 -2.50 -19.13
C VAL A 20 -6.85 -2.05 -20.59
N ALA A 21 -7.99 -2.15 -21.28
CA ALA A 21 -8.05 -1.80 -22.70
C ALA A 21 -7.90 -0.30 -22.94
N LEU A 22 -8.48 0.55 -22.09
CA LEU A 22 -8.52 2.00 -22.31
C LEU A 22 -7.34 2.73 -21.67
N TYR A 23 -6.88 2.29 -20.50
CA TYR A 23 -5.85 2.98 -19.73
C TYR A 23 -4.51 2.26 -19.82
N ASP A 24 -4.39 1.08 -19.21
CA ASP A 24 -3.08 0.43 -19.05
C ASP A 24 -2.46 0.04 -20.41
N GLY A 25 -3.22 -0.56 -21.32
CA GLY A 25 -2.72 -1.01 -22.62
C GLY A 25 -2.25 0.15 -23.52
N LYS A 26 -2.98 1.25 -23.54
CA LYS A 26 -2.58 2.45 -24.27
C LYS A 26 -1.35 3.10 -23.65
N LEU A 27 -1.28 3.16 -22.32
CA LEU A 27 -0.15 3.74 -21.61
C LEU A 27 1.15 2.96 -21.87
N ILE A 28 1.10 1.62 -21.72
CA ILE A 28 2.27 0.74 -21.90
C ILE A 28 2.80 0.78 -23.35
N THR A 29 1.92 0.92 -24.34
CA THR A 29 2.33 1.00 -25.76
C THR A 29 2.85 2.39 -26.15
N SER A 30 2.35 3.45 -25.51
CA SER A 30 2.77 4.83 -25.79
C SER A 30 4.10 5.24 -25.17
N VAL A 31 4.47 4.67 -24.01
CA VAL A 31 5.69 5.02 -23.27
C VAL A 31 6.65 3.84 -23.26
N GLY A 32 7.73 3.95 -24.03
CA GLY A 32 8.77 2.91 -24.07
C GLY A 32 9.42 2.71 -22.70
N ASN A 33 9.61 1.45 -22.30
CA ASN A 33 10.30 1.04 -21.07
C ASN A 33 9.68 1.52 -19.75
N ILE A 34 8.37 1.82 -19.70
CA ILE A 34 7.66 2.42 -18.53
C ILE A 34 7.90 1.77 -17.15
N CYS A 35 8.34 0.50 -17.11
CA CYS A 35 8.63 -0.22 -15.87
C CYS A 35 10.14 -0.46 -15.61
N ASN A 36 11.05 0.01 -16.47
CA ASN A 36 12.50 -0.16 -16.29
C ASN A 36 13.13 1.14 -15.77
N THR A 37 13.26 1.23 -14.45
CA THR A 37 13.80 2.40 -13.74
C THR A 37 15.23 2.77 -14.15
N ASN A 38 16.01 1.86 -14.74
CA ASN A 38 17.38 2.15 -15.19
C ASN A 38 17.44 2.87 -16.54
N LEU A 39 16.39 2.74 -17.35
CA LEU A 39 16.30 3.37 -18.67
C LEU A 39 15.49 4.68 -18.64
N LEU A 40 14.87 4.99 -17.49
CA LEU A 40 14.11 6.21 -17.29
C LEU A 40 14.97 7.29 -16.64
N PRO A 41 14.71 8.58 -16.93
CA PRO A 41 15.36 9.67 -16.25
C PRO A 41 15.06 9.61 -14.74
N LEU A 42 16.05 9.98 -13.93
CA LEU A 42 15.94 9.99 -12.47
C LEU A 42 14.69 10.79 -12.04
N GLY A 43 13.82 10.18 -11.22
CA GLY A 43 12.60 10.84 -10.76
C GLY A 43 11.43 10.84 -11.76
N SER A 44 11.47 10.03 -12.81
CA SER A 44 10.35 9.88 -13.73
C SER A 44 9.07 9.48 -12.99
N PRO A 45 7.92 10.12 -13.27
CA PRO A 45 6.64 9.79 -12.63
C PRO A 45 6.11 8.41 -13.06
N TRP A 46 6.60 7.90 -14.18
CA TRP A 46 6.19 6.64 -14.77
C TRP A 46 6.97 5.48 -14.15
N THR A 47 6.38 4.84 -13.13
CA THR A 47 6.97 3.67 -12.47
C THR A 47 5.90 2.61 -12.20
N CYS A 48 6.31 1.35 -12.11
CA CYS A 48 5.40 0.20 -11.97
C CYS A 48 5.61 -0.61 -10.67
N PRO A 49 5.63 0.01 -9.47
CA PRO A 49 6.02 -0.69 -8.24
C PRO A 49 5.07 -1.85 -7.89
N GLY A 50 3.77 -1.67 -8.10
CA GLY A 50 2.79 -2.73 -7.88
C GLY A 50 3.02 -3.94 -8.80
N TYR A 51 3.14 -3.69 -10.12
CA TYR A 51 3.34 -4.75 -11.11
C TYR A 51 4.66 -5.49 -10.91
N GLU A 52 5.73 -4.80 -10.52
CA GLU A 52 7.03 -5.43 -10.23
C GLU A 52 6.94 -6.40 -9.04
N VAL A 53 6.26 -6.00 -7.96
CA VAL A 53 6.04 -6.87 -6.80
C VAL A 53 5.21 -8.10 -7.19
N PHE A 54 4.14 -7.93 -7.97
CA PHE A 54 3.31 -9.04 -8.46
C PHE A 54 4.08 -9.96 -9.43
N TYR A 55 4.90 -9.40 -10.31
CA TYR A 55 5.73 -10.15 -11.23
C TYR A 55 6.79 -10.97 -10.50
N ASN A 56 7.50 -10.35 -9.56
CA ASN A 56 8.48 -11.02 -8.69
C ASN A 56 7.81 -12.14 -7.87
N ALA A 57 6.63 -11.90 -7.30
CA ALA A 57 5.87 -12.93 -6.59
C ALA A 57 5.49 -14.10 -7.51
N SER A 58 5.09 -13.83 -8.75
CA SER A 58 4.74 -14.87 -9.73
C SER A 58 5.94 -15.74 -10.11
N ILE A 59 7.14 -15.16 -10.23
CA ILE A 59 8.38 -15.92 -10.47
C ILE A 59 8.73 -16.78 -9.26
N ILE A 60 8.67 -16.21 -8.06
CA ILE A 60 8.97 -16.88 -6.78
C ILE A 60 8.08 -18.12 -6.61
N TRP A 61 6.76 -17.94 -6.72
CA TRP A 61 5.78 -18.98 -6.40
C TRP A 61 5.41 -19.87 -7.59
N GLY A 62 5.54 -19.38 -8.82
CA GLY A 62 5.18 -20.12 -10.04
C GLY A 62 6.35 -20.88 -10.67
N VAL A 63 7.47 -20.19 -10.93
CA VAL A 63 8.58 -20.74 -11.75
C VAL A 63 9.67 -21.38 -10.89
N ILE A 64 10.12 -20.70 -9.84
CA ILE A 64 11.21 -21.17 -8.98
C ILE A 64 10.69 -22.18 -7.96
N GLY A 65 9.52 -21.87 -7.39
CA GLY A 65 8.88 -22.65 -6.35
C GLY A 65 9.56 -22.51 -4.98
N PRO A 66 8.81 -22.77 -3.89
CA PRO A 66 9.28 -22.55 -2.52
C PRO A 66 10.49 -23.41 -2.15
N ARG A 67 10.63 -24.59 -2.76
CA ARG A 67 11.74 -25.52 -2.50
C ARG A 67 13.09 -24.88 -2.79
N ARG A 68 13.22 -24.07 -3.85
CA ARG A 68 14.49 -23.44 -4.24
C ARG A 68 14.78 -22.13 -3.52
N MET A 69 13.80 -21.52 -2.84
CA MET A 69 13.98 -20.23 -2.17
C MET A 69 14.10 -20.34 -0.66
N PHE A 70 13.30 -21.20 -0.02
CA PHE A 70 13.15 -21.23 1.43
C PHE A 70 13.79 -22.45 2.12
N THR A 71 14.43 -23.36 1.39
CA THR A 71 15.11 -24.54 1.99
C THR A 71 16.50 -24.17 2.52
N LYS A 72 17.02 -24.97 3.48
CA LYS A 72 18.26 -24.73 4.24
C LYS A 72 19.52 -24.41 3.41
N GLU A 73 19.60 -24.84 2.15
CA GLU A 73 20.79 -24.66 1.29
C GLU A 73 20.64 -23.53 0.24
N HIS A 74 19.63 -22.66 0.38
CA HIS A 74 19.28 -21.68 -0.65
C HIS A 74 19.31 -20.23 -0.15
N ILE A 75 18.77 -19.30 -0.94
CA ILE A 75 19.00 -17.85 -0.82
C ILE A 75 18.32 -17.24 0.42
N TYR A 76 17.14 -17.74 0.83
CA TYR A 76 16.35 -17.16 1.94
C TYR A 76 15.81 -18.17 2.97
N PRO A 77 16.66 -19.02 3.59
CA PRO A 77 16.21 -20.00 4.59
C PRO A 77 15.69 -19.35 5.87
N GLY A 78 16.23 -18.18 6.24
CA GLY A 78 15.83 -17.44 7.44
C GLY A 78 14.39 -16.90 7.39
N MET A 79 13.80 -16.75 6.19
CA MET A 79 12.46 -16.21 6.03
C MET A 79 11.39 -17.06 6.72
N ASN A 80 11.60 -18.38 6.76
CA ASN A 80 10.68 -19.30 7.43
C ASN A 80 10.60 -19.07 8.95
N TRP A 81 11.63 -18.47 9.54
CA TRP A 81 11.62 -18.13 10.96
C TRP A 81 10.60 -17.03 11.28
N PHE A 82 10.24 -16.19 10.30
CA PHE A 82 9.21 -15.17 10.50
C PHE A 82 7.82 -15.76 10.74
N PHE A 83 7.54 -17.00 10.32
CA PHE A 83 6.29 -17.67 10.70
C PHE A 83 6.24 -17.91 12.21
N LEU A 84 7.36 -18.34 12.82
CA LEU A 84 7.45 -18.50 14.27
C LEU A 84 7.40 -17.16 14.99
N VAL A 85 8.08 -16.14 14.46
CA VAL A 85 7.98 -14.78 14.98
C VAL A 85 6.54 -14.29 14.94
N GLY A 86 5.79 -14.53 13.86
CA GLY A 86 4.38 -14.16 13.75
C GLY A 86 3.49 -14.82 14.81
N ILE A 87 3.69 -16.12 15.07
CA ILE A 87 2.94 -16.88 16.08
C ILE A 87 3.34 -16.47 17.51
N LEU A 88 4.62 -16.23 17.75
CA LEU A 88 5.15 -15.92 19.07
C LEU A 88 4.99 -14.45 19.44
N ALA A 89 5.01 -13.53 18.47
CA ALA A 89 4.91 -12.09 18.72
C ALA A 89 3.70 -11.65 19.56
N PRO A 90 2.48 -12.21 19.45
CA PRO A 90 1.38 -11.83 20.34
C PRO A 90 1.56 -12.31 21.79
N VAL A 91 2.37 -13.36 22.04
CA VAL A 91 2.50 -13.98 23.37
C VAL A 91 3.16 -13.06 24.40
N PRO A 92 4.29 -12.37 24.12
CA PRO A 92 4.85 -11.37 25.03
C PRO A 92 3.88 -10.25 25.37
N PHE A 93 3.13 -9.73 24.39
CA PHE A 93 2.18 -8.64 24.64
C PHE A 93 0.98 -9.10 25.47
N TRP A 94 0.49 -10.32 25.24
CA TRP A 94 -0.53 -10.93 26.07
C TRP A 94 -0.04 -11.12 27.51
N TYR A 95 1.17 -11.66 27.70
CA TYR A 95 1.76 -11.85 29.02
C TYR A 95 1.98 -10.52 29.76
N LEU A 96 2.54 -9.52 29.07
CA LEU A 96 2.75 -8.17 29.61
C LEU A 96 1.42 -7.51 30.01
N SER A 97 0.35 -7.73 29.24
CA SER A 97 -0.99 -7.22 29.56
C SER A 97 -1.57 -7.83 30.85
N LYS A 98 -1.19 -9.07 31.20
CA LYS A 98 -1.56 -9.73 32.45
C LYS A 98 -0.71 -9.29 33.63
N LYS A 99 0.61 -9.12 33.44
CA LYS A 99 1.55 -8.75 34.50
C LYS A 99 1.42 -7.29 34.94
N PHE A 100 1.08 -6.40 34.01
CA PHE A 100 0.91 -4.96 34.28
C PHE A 100 -0.53 -4.49 34.02
N PRO A 101 -1.51 -4.88 34.84
CA PRO A 101 -2.91 -4.50 34.64
C PRO A 101 -3.14 -2.98 34.78
N GLU A 102 -2.23 -2.26 35.44
CA GLU A 102 -2.26 -0.80 35.59
C GLU A 102 -2.06 -0.06 34.26
N LYS A 103 -1.29 -0.64 33.32
CA LYS A 103 -0.97 0.00 32.02
C LYS A 103 -2.01 -0.39 30.97
N LYS A 104 -3.15 0.33 30.97
CA LYS A 104 -4.27 0.08 30.03
C LYS A 104 -3.90 0.16 28.54
N TRP A 105 -2.83 0.86 28.16
CA TRP A 105 -2.41 0.94 26.75
C TRP A 105 -1.96 -0.43 26.20
N LEU A 106 -1.34 -1.29 27.01
CA LEU A 106 -0.83 -2.59 26.57
C LEU A 106 -1.94 -3.51 26.03
N LYS A 107 -3.18 -3.32 26.51
CA LYS A 107 -4.36 -4.05 26.02
C LYS A 107 -4.84 -3.60 24.64
N HIS A 108 -4.42 -2.43 24.16
CA HIS A 108 -4.83 -1.86 22.88
C HIS A 108 -3.83 -2.16 21.75
N ILE A 109 -2.69 -2.80 22.06
CA ILE A 109 -1.72 -3.21 21.05
C ILE A 109 -2.18 -4.53 20.43
N HIS A 110 -2.60 -4.46 19.17
CA HIS A 110 -2.95 -5.63 18.35
C HIS A 110 -1.83 -5.94 17.36
N ILE A 111 -0.95 -6.87 17.73
CA ILE A 111 0.19 -7.29 16.89
C ILE A 111 -0.23 -7.77 15.48
N PRO A 112 -1.29 -8.58 15.30
CA PRO A 112 -1.72 -8.97 13.96
C PRO A 112 -2.09 -7.78 13.07
N LEU A 113 -2.65 -6.73 13.66
CA LEU A 113 -3.07 -5.52 12.96
C LEU A 113 -1.86 -4.69 12.51
N ILE A 114 -0.81 -4.66 13.34
CA ILE A 114 0.48 -4.04 13.00
C ILE A 114 1.15 -4.79 11.85
N PHE A 115 1.23 -6.12 11.90
CA PHE A 115 1.83 -6.89 10.80
C PHE A 115 1.02 -6.80 9.51
N SER A 116 -0.31 -6.73 9.59
CA SER A 116 -1.15 -6.50 8.42
C SER A 116 -0.85 -5.17 7.73
N ALA A 117 -0.55 -4.10 8.50
CA ALA A 117 -0.25 -2.79 7.96
C ALA A 117 1.09 -2.73 7.19
N VAL A 118 2.04 -3.62 7.49
CA VAL A 118 3.36 -3.67 6.83
C VAL A 118 3.31 -4.46 5.50
N SER A 119 2.22 -5.17 5.21
CA SER A 119 2.12 -5.99 3.99
C SER A 119 2.18 -5.19 2.68
N SER A 120 1.73 -3.93 2.68
CA SER A 120 1.81 -3.03 1.53
C SER A 120 3.16 -2.31 1.40
N MET A 121 4.14 -2.61 2.26
CA MET A 121 5.42 -1.88 2.30
C MET A 121 6.23 -2.00 1.00
N PRO A 122 6.25 -3.14 0.30
CA PRO A 122 7.01 -3.27 -0.95
C PRO A 122 6.52 -2.36 -2.09
N GLN A 123 5.26 -1.90 -2.04
CA GLN A 123 4.65 -1.13 -3.13
C GLN A 123 4.68 0.39 -2.89
N ALA A 124 4.87 0.82 -1.64
CA ALA A 124 4.75 2.21 -1.24
C ALA A 124 6.05 2.75 -0.63
N LYS A 125 6.48 3.93 -1.08
CA LYS A 125 7.67 4.61 -0.55
C LYS A 125 7.53 4.93 0.95
N ALA A 126 8.66 4.99 1.65
CA ALA A 126 8.71 5.28 3.09
C ALA A 126 7.97 6.59 3.48
N VAL A 127 8.03 7.61 2.62
CA VAL A 127 7.33 8.90 2.84
C VAL A 127 5.81 8.74 2.95
N HIS A 128 5.23 7.80 2.20
CA HIS A 128 3.78 7.53 2.27
C HIS A 128 3.41 6.90 3.62
N TYR A 129 4.25 6.02 4.17
CA TYR A 129 4.03 5.42 5.49
C TYR A 129 4.11 6.45 6.62
N TRP A 130 5.10 7.33 6.57
CA TRP A 130 5.22 8.40 7.56
C TRP A 130 4.04 9.36 7.50
N SER A 131 3.65 9.77 6.29
CA SER A 131 2.48 10.65 6.08
C SER A 131 1.19 10.00 6.59
N TRP A 132 0.95 8.73 6.23
CA TRP A 132 -0.20 7.97 6.71
C TRP A 132 -0.22 7.84 8.24
N THR A 133 0.93 7.57 8.86
CA THR A 133 1.05 7.46 10.32
C THR A 133 0.77 8.79 11.00
N ILE A 134 1.34 9.89 10.50
CA ILE A 134 1.15 11.23 11.07
C ILE A 134 -0.32 11.64 10.98
N VAL A 135 -0.92 11.53 9.79
CA VAL A 135 -2.34 11.86 9.58
C VAL A 135 -3.22 10.97 10.45
N GLY A 136 -2.92 9.66 10.50
CA GLY A 136 -3.61 8.70 11.34
C GLY A 136 -3.58 9.08 12.82
N VAL A 137 -2.43 9.46 13.37
CA VAL A 137 -2.28 9.90 14.76
C VAL A 137 -3.00 11.23 15.01
N VAL A 138 -2.85 12.21 14.12
CA VAL A 138 -3.51 13.53 14.30
C VAL A 138 -5.03 13.37 14.32
N PHE A 139 -5.61 12.65 13.36
CA PHE A 139 -7.05 12.51 13.26
C PHE A 139 -7.64 11.51 14.26
N ASN A 140 -7.04 10.33 14.41
CA ASN A 140 -7.61 9.26 15.25
C ASN A 140 -7.20 9.35 16.72
N TYR A 141 -6.09 10.01 17.06
CA TYR A 141 -5.65 10.16 18.45
C TYR A 141 -5.89 11.57 18.98
N TYR A 142 -5.37 12.61 18.32
CA TYR A 142 -5.46 13.99 18.83
C TYR A 142 -6.87 14.59 18.66
N ILE A 143 -7.39 14.62 17.43
CA ILE A 143 -8.70 15.19 17.11
C ILE A 143 -9.81 14.38 17.76
N PHE A 144 -9.74 13.04 17.69
CA PHE A 144 -10.73 12.18 18.34
C PHE A 144 -10.83 12.44 19.84
N ARG A 145 -9.73 12.72 20.56
CA ARG A 145 -9.78 13.01 22.00
C ARG A 145 -10.37 14.38 22.31
N ARG A 146 -10.10 15.39 21.49
CA ARG A 146 -10.51 16.78 21.76
C ARG A 146 -11.91 17.13 21.21
N PHE A 147 -12.32 16.52 20.08
CA PHE A 147 -13.54 16.88 19.34
C PHE A 147 -14.33 15.64 18.87
N LYS A 148 -14.72 14.76 19.80
CA LYS A 148 -15.44 13.51 19.49
C LYS A 148 -16.69 13.70 18.62
N SER A 149 -17.54 14.67 18.97
CA SER A 149 -18.81 14.92 18.26
C SER A 149 -18.59 15.37 16.82
N TRP A 150 -17.58 16.23 16.60
CA TRP A 150 -17.21 16.66 15.25
C TRP A 150 -16.62 15.51 14.43
N TRP A 151 -15.70 14.74 15.03
CA TRP A 151 -15.03 13.62 14.37
C TRP A 151 -16.03 12.56 13.91
N ALA A 152 -16.98 12.16 14.77
CA ALA A 152 -17.99 11.15 14.43
C ALA A 152 -18.90 11.58 13.25
N ARG A 153 -19.13 12.88 13.06
CA ARG A 153 -20.00 13.40 12.01
C ARG A 153 -19.26 13.68 10.69
N HIS A 154 -18.04 14.21 10.75
CA HIS A 154 -17.37 14.77 9.57
C HIS A 154 -16.16 13.97 9.08
N ASN A 155 -15.57 13.08 9.89
CA ASN A 155 -14.32 12.40 9.51
C ASN A 155 -14.47 11.56 8.23
N TYR A 156 -15.61 10.89 8.06
CA TYR A 156 -15.89 10.11 6.85
C TYR A 156 -16.03 11.00 5.60
N ILE A 157 -16.75 12.11 5.71
CA ILE A 157 -16.94 13.07 4.62
C ILE A 157 -15.60 13.72 4.25
N LEU A 158 -14.77 14.06 5.25
CA LEU A 158 -13.44 14.62 5.03
C LEU A 158 -12.52 13.63 4.31
N SER A 159 -12.54 12.34 4.69
CA SER A 159 -11.79 11.30 3.99
C SER A 159 -12.20 11.22 2.52
N ALA A 160 -13.51 11.17 2.25
CA ALA A 160 -14.02 11.14 0.88
C ALA A 160 -13.64 12.41 0.08
N ALA A 161 -13.66 13.58 0.73
CA ALA A 161 -13.25 14.84 0.11
C ALA A 161 -11.74 14.89 -0.19
N LEU A 162 -10.90 14.32 0.68
CA LEU A 162 -9.47 14.19 0.44
C LEU A 162 -9.18 13.24 -0.72
N ASP A 163 -9.85 12.09 -0.80
CA ASP A 163 -9.69 11.14 -1.91
C ASP A 163 -10.10 11.80 -3.24
N ALA A 164 -11.26 12.46 -3.28
CA ALA A 164 -11.70 13.20 -4.46
C ALA A 164 -10.74 14.36 -4.81
N GLY A 165 -10.24 15.08 -3.80
CA GLY A 165 -9.29 16.17 -3.97
C GLY A 165 -7.95 15.70 -4.55
N THR A 166 -7.42 14.56 -4.10
CA THR A 166 -6.20 13.97 -4.67
C THR A 166 -6.39 13.55 -6.12
N ALA A 167 -7.54 12.97 -6.47
CA ALA A 167 -7.87 12.63 -7.86
C ALA A 167 -7.94 13.87 -8.76
N ILE A 168 -8.64 14.92 -8.32
CA ILE A 168 -8.73 16.19 -9.06
C ILE A 168 -7.34 16.83 -9.21
N MET A 169 -6.55 16.85 -8.14
CA MET A 169 -5.20 17.41 -8.18
C MET A 169 -4.27 16.62 -9.12
N GLY A 170 -4.38 15.29 -9.16
CA GLY A 170 -3.64 14.46 -10.10
C GLY A 170 -3.94 14.80 -11.56
N VAL A 171 -5.22 15.03 -11.89
CA VAL A 171 -5.63 15.48 -13.24
C VAL A 171 -5.06 16.87 -13.55
N LEU A 172 -5.10 17.81 -12.60
CA LEU A 172 -4.53 19.14 -12.78
C LEU A 172 -3.01 19.09 -13.01
N ILE A 173 -2.28 18.30 -12.21
CA ILE A 173 -0.83 18.12 -12.36
C ILE A 173 -0.49 17.52 -13.73
N PHE A 174 -1.27 16.54 -14.19
CA PHE A 174 -1.10 15.95 -15.52
C PHE A 174 -1.19 17.01 -16.63
N PHE A 175 -2.24 17.83 -16.63
CA PHE A 175 -2.44 18.85 -17.67
C PHE A 175 -1.43 20.01 -17.58
N VAL A 176 -0.98 20.37 -16.38
CA VAL A 176 -0.05 21.50 -16.19
C VAL A 176 1.39 21.11 -16.48
N PHE A 177 1.85 19.96 -15.98
CA PHE A 177 3.26 19.56 -16.06
C PHE A 177 3.50 18.50 -17.14
N GLN A 178 2.78 17.38 -17.10
CA GLN A 178 3.06 16.23 -17.97
C GLN A 178 2.67 16.46 -19.44
N ASN A 179 1.61 17.24 -19.72
CA ASN A 179 1.24 17.58 -21.10
C ASN A 179 2.17 18.62 -21.75
N ASN A 180 2.93 19.37 -20.95
CA ASN A 180 3.83 20.43 -21.43
C ASN A 180 5.31 20.01 -21.35
N ASP A 181 5.60 18.72 -21.17
CA ASP A 181 6.94 18.14 -21.01
C ASP A 181 7.81 18.84 -19.94
N MET A 182 7.18 19.46 -18.93
CA MET A 182 7.88 20.13 -17.84
C MET A 182 8.19 19.14 -16.73
N SER A 183 9.47 18.96 -16.43
CA SER A 183 9.92 18.11 -15.32
C SER A 183 9.38 18.64 -13.98
N LEU A 184 8.80 17.75 -13.18
CA LEU A 184 8.41 18.06 -11.81
C LEU A 184 9.66 18.49 -11.01
N PRO A 185 9.52 19.45 -10.08
CA PRO A 185 10.65 19.90 -9.27
C PRO A 185 11.18 18.75 -8.40
N ASP A 186 12.51 18.71 -8.24
CA ASP A 186 13.15 17.75 -7.36
C ASP A 186 12.64 17.93 -5.92
N TRP A 187 12.03 16.88 -5.39
CA TRP A 187 11.51 16.85 -4.03
C TRP A 187 12.08 15.65 -3.27
N TRP A 188 12.20 15.82 -1.96
CA TRP A 188 12.86 14.93 -0.99
C TRP A 188 12.31 13.49 -0.88
N GLY A 189 11.27 13.12 -1.63
CA GLY A 189 10.78 11.73 -1.74
C GLY A 189 10.81 11.17 -3.17
N LEU A 190 11.57 11.80 -4.07
CA LEU A 190 11.96 11.20 -5.34
C LEU A 190 13.00 10.10 -5.14
N GLU A 191 13.94 10.29 -4.21
CA GLU A 191 15.02 9.35 -3.92
C GLU A 191 14.48 8.05 -3.30
N ASN A 192 15.04 6.93 -3.77
CA ASN A 192 14.67 5.55 -3.42
C ASN A 192 15.26 5.14 -2.07
#